data_AF-A0A9F7RHB9-F1
#
_entry.id   AF-A0A9F7RHB9-F1
#
_cell.length_a   1.000
_cell.length_b   1.000
_cell.length_c   1.000
_cell.angle_alpha   90.00
_cell.angle_beta   90.00
_cell.angle_gamma   90.00
#
_symmetry.space_group_name_H-M   'P 1'
#
loop_
_entity.id
_entity.type
_entity.pdbx_description
1 polymer ?
#
loop_
_entity_poly.entity_id
_entity_poly.type
_entity_poly.pdbx_seq_one_letter_code
_entity_poly.pdbx_strand_id
1 'polypeptide(L)'
;MKGLSTHTRLTPEQWENRLNRFIKNMSRNASVQTTLSTWGLSFENKLLNLTGRVLPAERILQGARAYEYNPCDADWSKEMRGLPLMTSMPLETWLLSHTRCNADVAHSLLQTLNKVPVGIHLQRPGMMEYDDRQEALLRALQQRVGQQVQMVGLTHWVESSVTM
;
A
#
# COMPACT_ATOMS: atom_id res chain seq x y z
N MET A 1 2.41 5.36 -14.12
CA MET A 1 2.34 3.87 -14.00
C MET A 1 0.92 3.28 -14.10
N LYS A 2 -0.16 3.92 -13.60
CA LYS A 2 -1.54 3.40 -13.71
C LYS A 2 -1.97 3.06 -15.15
N GLY A 3 -1.70 3.95 -16.12
CA GLY A 3 -2.02 3.71 -17.54
C GLY A 3 -1.22 2.57 -18.20
N LEU A 4 0.01 2.32 -17.76
CA LEU A 4 0.82 1.21 -18.28
C LEU A 4 0.33 -0.14 -17.74
N SER A 5 -0.14 -0.14 -16.49
CA SER A 5 -0.55 -1.37 -15.79
C SER A 5 -1.75 -2.07 -16.44
N THR A 6 -2.63 -1.34 -17.14
CA THR A 6 -3.76 -1.94 -17.85
C THR A 6 -3.33 -2.74 -19.08
N HIS A 7 -2.14 -2.47 -19.62
CA HIS A 7 -1.62 -3.12 -20.83
C HIS A 7 -0.56 -4.18 -20.51
N THR A 8 0.11 -4.09 -19.36
CA THR A 8 1.19 -5.00 -18.97
C THR A 8 0.77 -6.04 -17.92
N ARG A 9 -0.29 -5.80 -17.15
CA ARG A 9 -0.81 -6.81 -16.22
C ARG A 9 -1.57 -7.87 -17.00
N LEU A 10 -1.14 -9.11 -16.85
CA LEU A 10 -1.86 -10.26 -17.37
C LEU A 10 -2.28 -11.12 -16.18
N THR A 11 -3.46 -11.70 -16.29
CA THR A 11 -3.91 -12.70 -15.32
C THR A 11 -3.08 -13.98 -15.46
N PRO A 12 -3.05 -14.86 -14.43
CA PRO A 12 -2.37 -16.15 -14.52
C PRO A 12 -2.80 -16.98 -15.75
N GLU A 13 -4.10 -17.00 -16.04
CA GLU A 13 -4.66 -17.70 -17.22
C GLU A 13 -4.18 -17.09 -18.54
N GLN A 14 -4.10 -15.75 -18.63
CA GLN A 14 -3.58 -15.07 -19.82
C GLN A 14 -2.08 -15.35 -20.03
N TRP A 15 -1.31 -15.38 -18.95
CA TRP A 15 0.11 -15.77 -18.98
C TRP A 15 0.27 -17.21 -19.47
N GLU A 16 -0.48 -18.14 -18.89
CA GLU A 16 -0.47 -19.56 -19.26
C GLU A 16 -0.80 -19.75 -20.76
N ASN A 17 -1.86 -19.10 -21.23
CA ASN A 17 -2.27 -19.16 -22.63
C ASN A 17 -1.22 -18.58 -23.58
N ARG A 18 -0.53 -17.51 -23.20
CA ARG A 18 0.58 -16.93 -23.98
C ARG A 18 1.77 -17.88 -24.05
N LEU A 19 2.15 -18.50 -22.93
CA LEU A 19 3.24 -19.47 -22.88
C LEU A 19 2.92 -20.71 -23.72
N ASN A 20 1.72 -21.27 -23.59
CA ASN A 20 1.28 -22.40 -24.40
C ASN A 20 1.25 -22.08 -25.89
N ARG A 21 0.84 -20.86 -26.27
CA ARG A 21 0.90 -20.40 -27.67
C ARG A 21 2.34 -20.28 -28.16
N PHE A 22 3.23 -19.72 -27.34
CA PHE A 22 4.64 -19.61 -27.65
C PHE A 22 5.27 -21.00 -27.89
N ILE A 23 5.07 -21.95 -26.99
CA ILE A 23 5.55 -23.33 -27.12
C ILE A 23 5.01 -23.97 -28.40
N LYS A 24 3.71 -23.83 -28.70
CA LYS A 24 3.09 -24.35 -29.93
C LYS A 24 3.71 -23.73 -31.20
N ASN A 25 3.96 -22.43 -31.19
CA ASN A 25 4.55 -21.73 -32.33
C ASN A 25 6.00 -22.16 -32.56
N MET A 26 6.80 -22.29 -31.50
CA MET A 26 8.19 -22.77 -31.57
C MET A 26 8.25 -24.23 -32.01
N SER A 27 7.30 -25.06 -31.57
CA SER A 27 7.22 -26.48 -31.94
C SER A 27 6.86 -26.70 -33.40
N ARG A 28 6.06 -25.80 -34.00
CA ARG A 28 5.67 -25.85 -35.42
C ARG A 28 6.69 -25.22 -36.37
N ASN A 29 7.64 -24.45 -35.85
CA ASN A 29 8.62 -23.76 -36.69
C ASN A 29 9.77 -24.71 -37.05
N ALA A 30 9.85 -25.11 -38.32
CA ALA A 30 10.84 -26.04 -38.82
C ALA A 30 12.29 -25.59 -38.57
N SER A 31 12.60 -24.30 -38.73
CA SER A 31 13.95 -23.78 -38.50
C SER A 31 14.39 -23.91 -37.03
N VAL A 32 13.45 -23.66 -36.10
CA VAL A 32 13.66 -23.84 -34.66
C VAL A 32 13.89 -25.32 -34.33
N GLN A 33 13.06 -26.22 -34.89
CA GLN A 33 13.20 -27.66 -34.68
C GLN A 33 14.53 -28.21 -35.21
N THR A 34 14.94 -27.80 -36.41
CA THR A 34 16.24 -28.20 -36.98
C THR A 34 17.41 -27.73 -36.12
N THR A 35 17.35 -26.48 -35.64
CA THR A 35 18.40 -25.94 -34.77
C THR A 35 18.48 -26.75 -33.48
N LEU A 36 17.37 -26.92 -32.76
CA LEU A 36 17.35 -27.65 -31.49
C LEU A 36 17.77 -29.11 -31.63
N SER A 37 17.28 -29.81 -32.67
CA SER A 37 17.66 -31.21 -32.93
C SER A 37 19.14 -31.38 -33.25
N THR A 38 19.80 -30.38 -33.86
CA THR A 38 21.26 -30.37 -34.04
C THR A 38 22.01 -30.42 -32.69
N TRP A 39 21.42 -29.84 -31.64
CA TRP A 39 21.93 -29.89 -30.27
C TRP A 39 21.39 -31.07 -29.45
N GLY A 40 20.58 -31.96 -30.04
CA GLY A 40 19.88 -33.02 -29.32
C GLY A 40 18.80 -32.53 -28.35
N LEU A 41 18.25 -31.33 -28.58
CA LEU A 41 17.26 -30.67 -27.74
C LEU A 41 15.87 -30.67 -28.41
N SER A 42 14.83 -30.56 -27.59
CA SER A 42 13.44 -30.35 -28.00
C SER A 42 12.68 -29.56 -26.94
N PHE A 43 11.57 -28.92 -27.31
CA PHE A 43 10.66 -28.30 -26.34
C PHE A 43 9.72 -29.32 -25.73
N GLU A 44 9.43 -29.17 -24.44
CA GLU A 44 8.35 -29.89 -23.76
C GLU A 44 7.00 -29.29 -24.16
N ASN A 45 5.97 -30.13 -24.32
CA ASN A 45 4.66 -29.72 -24.83
C ASN A 45 3.70 -29.27 -23.73
N LYS A 46 4.14 -29.31 -22.47
CA LYS A 46 3.39 -28.94 -21.28
C LYS A 46 4.24 -28.03 -20.41
N LEU A 47 3.58 -27.17 -19.64
CA LEU A 47 4.27 -26.39 -18.62
C LEU A 47 4.75 -27.31 -17.49
N LEU A 48 5.84 -26.91 -16.86
CA LEU A 48 6.42 -27.64 -15.74
C LEU A 48 5.47 -27.60 -14.55
N ASN A 49 5.09 -28.77 -14.05
CA ASN A 49 4.35 -28.89 -12.80
C ASN A 49 5.33 -28.84 -11.62
N LEU A 50 5.07 -27.95 -10.67
CA LEU A 50 5.86 -27.80 -9.46
C LEU A 50 5.02 -28.23 -8.26
N THR A 51 5.61 -29.04 -7.38
CA THR A 51 4.99 -29.39 -6.10
C THR A 51 5.30 -28.28 -5.09
N GLY A 52 4.29 -27.49 -4.77
CA GLY A 52 4.34 -26.49 -3.70
C GLY A 52 3.59 -26.94 -2.45
N ARG A 53 3.56 -26.07 -1.44
CA ARG A 53 2.70 -26.21 -0.26
C ARG A 53 2.03 -24.87 0.05
N VAL A 54 0.79 -24.93 0.53
CA VAL A 54 0.10 -23.78 1.10
C VAL A 54 0.35 -23.79 2.60
N LEU A 55 0.88 -22.69 3.13
CA LEU A 55 1.08 -22.55 4.57
C LEU A 55 -0.28 -22.28 5.25
N PRO A 56 -0.50 -22.80 6.47
CA PRO A 56 -1.69 -22.45 7.23
C PRO A 56 -1.74 -20.95 7.51
N ALA A 57 -2.96 -20.43 7.66
CA ALA A 57 -3.16 -19.07 8.11
C ALA A 57 -2.54 -18.88 9.50
N GLU A 58 -1.79 -17.80 9.69
CA GLU A 58 -1.33 -17.42 11.02
C GLU A 58 -2.44 -16.69 11.78
N ARG A 59 -2.46 -16.84 13.09
CA ARG A 59 -3.41 -16.12 13.95
C ARG A 59 -2.85 -14.75 14.27
N ILE A 60 -3.64 -13.70 14.07
CA ILE A 60 -3.24 -12.34 14.42
C ILE A 60 -3.60 -12.08 15.88
N LEU A 61 -2.62 -11.57 16.64
CA LEU A 61 -2.78 -11.19 18.04
C LEU A 61 -2.90 -9.68 18.16
N GLN A 62 -3.95 -9.20 18.83
CA GLN A 62 -4.21 -7.79 19.07
C GLN A 62 -4.77 -7.58 20.48
N GLY A 63 -3.95 -7.00 21.36
CA GLY A 63 -4.19 -6.93 22.79
C GLY A 63 -4.42 -8.32 23.39
N ALA A 64 -5.52 -8.50 24.11
CA ALA A 64 -5.94 -9.78 24.66
C ALA A 64 -6.72 -10.67 23.68
N ARG A 65 -6.89 -10.25 22.41
CA ARG A 65 -7.66 -10.99 21.41
C ARG A 65 -6.75 -11.63 20.37
N ALA A 66 -7.22 -12.77 19.86
CA ALA A 66 -6.64 -13.46 18.73
C ALA A 66 -7.75 -13.73 17.71
N TYR A 67 -7.48 -13.51 16.43
CA TYR A 67 -8.44 -13.77 15.35
C TYR A 67 -7.76 -14.37 14.13
N GLU A 68 -8.57 -15.03 13.33
CA GLU A 68 -8.19 -15.63 12.05
C GLU A 68 -8.67 -14.72 10.91
N TYR A 69 -8.08 -14.90 9.74
CA TYR A 69 -8.42 -14.19 8.52
C TYR A 69 -8.35 -15.14 7.32
N ASN A 70 -8.97 -14.77 6.20
CA ASN A 70 -8.85 -15.53 4.97
C ASN A 70 -7.49 -15.24 4.31
N PRO A 71 -6.56 -16.22 4.19
CA PRO A 71 -5.26 -15.98 3.58
C PRO A 71 -5.33 -15.65 2.08
N CYS A 72 -6.40 -16.07 1.40
CA CYS A 72 -6.60 -15.79 -0.01
C CYS A 72 -6.92 -14.31 -0.26
N ASP A 73 -7.64 -13.67 0.68
CA ASP A 73 -7.97 -12.24 0.60
C ASP A 73 -6.84 -11.38 1.19
N ALA A 74 -6.09 -11.93 2.15
CA ALA A 74 -5.03 -11.25 2.90
C ALA A 74 -5.48 -9.90 3.50
N ASP A 75 -6.74 -9.84 3.93
CA ASP A 75 -7.36 -8.69 4.57
C ASP A 75 -7.97 -9.10 5.91
N TRP A 76 -7.70 -8.29 6.93
CA TRP A 76 -8.17 -8.46 8.31
C TRP A 76 -8.70 -7.14 8.91
N SER A 77 -9.04 -6.18 8.04
CA SER A 77 -9.47 -4.83 8.44
C SER A 77 -10.79 -4.82 9.20
N LYS A 78 -11.66 -5.82 9.00
CA LYS A 78 -12.94 -5.94 9.70
C LYS A 78 -12.75 -6.47 11.11
N GLU A 79 -11.87 -7.46 11.25
CA GLU A 79 -11.55 -8.18 12.48
C GLU A 79 -10.80 -7.27 13.47
N MET A 80 -9.94 -6.37 12.96
CA MET A 80 -9.25 -5.35 13.76
C MET A 80 -10.17 -4.27 14.32
N ARG A 81 -11.35 -4.06 13.74
CA ARG A 81 -12.16 -2.87 14.01
C ARG A 81 -12.65 -2.87 15.46
N GLY A 82 -12.39 -1.78 16.16
CA GLY A 82 -12.82 -1.60 17.56
C GLY A 82 -11.98 -2.38 18.57
N LEU A 83 -10.91 -3.05 18.13
CA LEU A 83 -9.95 -3.68 19.03
C LEU A 83 -8.87 -2.68 19.44
N PRO A 84 -8.40 -2.71 20.71
CA PRO A 84 -7.30 -1.87 21.14
C PRO A 84 -6.02 -2.25 20.38
N LEU A 85 -5.10 -1.32 20.19
CA LEU A 85 -3.78 -1.65 19.62
C LEU A 85 -2.96 -2.50 20.61
N MET A 86 -2.03 -3.31 20.10
CA MET A 86 -1.09 -4.09 20.94
C MET A 86 -0.30 -3.18 21.90
N THR A 87 0.20 -2.08 21.35
CA THR A 87 0.89 -1.02 22.07
C THR A 87 0.49 0.30 21.42
N SER A 88 0.08 1.27 22.21
CA SER A 88 -0.18 2.63 21.72
C SER A 88 0.47 3.66 22.64
N MET A 89 1.03 4.69 22.02
CA MET A 89 1.49 5.89 22.73
C MET A 89 0.42 6.96 22.59
N PRO A 90 0.00 7.61 23.70
CA PRO A 90 -0.96 8.70 23.60
C PRO A 90 -0.36 9.86 22.81
N LEU A 91 -1.16 10.43 21.91
CA LEU A 91 -0.79 11.60 21.13
C LEU A 91 -1.39 12.84 21.79
N GLU A 92 -0.62 13.41 22.70
CA GLU A 92 -0.99 14.52 23.58
C GLU A 92 -0.70 15.88 22.94
N THR A 93 0.49 16.04 22.36
CA THR A 93 0.94 17.29 21.75
C THR A 93 1.24 17.07 20.28
N TRP A 94 0.28 17.40 19.43
CA TRP A 94 0.44 17.29 17.98
C TRP A 94 -0.27 18.44 17.27
N LEU A 95 0.14 18.69 16.03
CA LEU A 95 -0.36 19.78 15.21
C LEU A 95 -1.06 19.23 13.96
N LEU A 96 -2.14 19.88 13.53
CA LEU A 96 -2.76 19.65 12.24
C LEU A 96 -2.60 20.92 11.39
N SER A 97 -1.80 20.83 10.34
CA SER A 97 -1.56 21.94 9.42
C SER A 97 -2.52 21.91 8.26
N HIS A 98 -3.05 23.07 7.88
CA HIS A 98 -3.92 23.22 6.72
C HIS A 98 -3.71 24.57 6.04
N THR A 99 -4.03 24.64 4.75
CA THR A 99 -4.20 25.91 4.08
C THR A 99 -5.53 26.53 4.47
N ARG A 100 -5.68 27.84 4.21
CA ARG A 100 -6.95 28.54 4.43
C ARG A 100 -8.11 27.92 3.65
N CYS A 101 -7.90 27.48 2.41
CA CYS A 101 -8.94 26.85 1.59
C CYS A 101 -9.36 25.46 2.07
N ASN A 102 -8.50 24.78 2.84
CA ASN A 102 -8.74 23.42 3.34
C ASN A 102 -9.17 23.37 4.81
N ALA A 103 -9.55 24.50 5.41
CA ALA A 103 -9.98 24.57 6.82
C ALA A 103 -11.16 23.62 7.10
N ASP A 104 -12.17 23.60 6.22
CA ASP A 104 -13.34 22.72 6.37
C ASP A 104 -12.96 21.23 6.30
N VAL A 105 -12.01 20.87 5.42
CA VAL A 105 -11.50 19.51 5.28
C VAL A 105 -10.74 19.10 6.55
N ALA A 106 -9.90 19.99 7.08
CA ALA A 106 -9.17 19.75 8.32
C ALA A 106 -10.11 19.54 9.51
N HIS A 107 -11.16 20.36 9.62
CA HIS A 107 -12.18 20.19 10.65
C HIS A 107 -12.97 18.89 10.50
N SER A 108 -13.35 18.52 9.27
CA SER A 108 -14.03 17.25 8.99
C SER A 108 -13.17 16.03 9.35
N LEU A 109 -11.86 16.09 9.07
CA LEU A 109 -10.91 15.06 9.48
C LEU A 109 -10.87 14.92 11.01
N LEU A 110 -10.78 16.04 11.75
CA LEU A 110 -10.79 16.00 13.22
C LEU A 110 -12.08 15.43 13.80
N GLN A 111 -13.23 15.81 13.23
CA GLN A 111 -14.51 15.25 13.64
C GLN A 111 -14.56 13.74 13.40
N THR A 112 -13.98 13.26 12.31
CA THR A 112 -13.92 11.84 11.98
C THR A 112 -12.98 11.09 12.93
N LEU A 113 -11.78 11.62 13.19
CA LEU A 113 -10.82 11.04 14.13
C LEU A 113 -11.38 10.94 15.56
N ASN A 114 -12.18 11.93 15.99
CA ASN A 114 -12.84 11.89 17.30
C ASN A 114 -13.99 10.88 17.38
N LYS A 115 -14.59 10.50 16.25
CA LYS A 115 -15.72 9.56 16.19
C LYS A 115 -15.27 8.11 16.03
N VAL A 116 -14.16 7.88 15.34
CA VAL A 116 -13.69 6.52 15.04
C VAL A 116 -12.77 6.03 16.15
N PRO A 117 -12.99 4.82 16.70
CA PRO A 117 -12.08 4.24 17.68
C PRO A 117 -10.77 3.83 16.99
N VAL A 118 -9.81 4.76 16.94
CA VAL A 118 -8.48 4.55 16.34
C VAL A 118 -7.55 3.70 17.21
N GLY A 119 -7.95 3.36 18.44
CA GLY A 119 -7.12 2.60 19.38
C GLY A 119 -5.94 3.38 19.98
N ILE A 120 -5.88 4.68 19.71
CA ILE A 120 -4.91 5.64 20.25
C ILE A 120 -5.68 6.72 21.00
N HIS A 121 -5.18 7.13 22.15
CA HIS A 121 -5.67 8.31 22.83
C HIS A 121 -5.17 9.56 22.10
N LEU A 122 -6.07 10.24 21.39
CA LEU A 122 -5.79 11.46 20.64
C LEU A 122 -6.28 12.67 21.44
N GLN A 123 -5.38 13.54 21.87
CA GLN A 123 -5.74 14.88 22.36
C GLN A 123 -6.11 15.80 21.19
N ARG A 124 -6.80 16.89 21.48
CA ARG A 124 -7.16 17.87 20.45
C ARG A 124 -5.88 18.52 19.91
N PRO A 125 -5.60 18.47 18.59
CA PRO A 125 -4.39 19.08 18.05
C PRO A 125 -4.44 20.60 18.09
N GLY A 126 -3.25 21.20 18.06
CA GLY A 126 -3.09 22.59 17.67
C GLY A 126 -3.32 22.76 16.17
N MET A 127 -4.20 23.68 15.79
CA MET A 127 -4.43 24.02 14.38
C MET A 127 -3.35 24.99 13.90
N MET A 128 -2.71 24.67 12.78
CA MET A 128 -1.67 25.49 12.17
C MET A 128 -2.05 25.86 10.74
N GLU A 129 -2.68 27.03 10.58
CA GLU A 129 -2.95 27.60 9.27
C GLU A 129 -1.67 28.19 8.65
N TYR A 130 -1.47 27.97 7.36
CA TYR A 130 -0.39 28.59 6.58
C TYR A 130 -0.87 28.92 5.16
N ASP A 131 -0.17 29.84 4.48
CA ASP A 131 -0.42 30.13 3.05
C ASP A 131 0.09 28.97 2.18
N ASP A 132 -0.53 28.68 1.04
CA ASP A 132 -0.24 27.51 0.20
C ASP A 132 1.08 27.65 -0.60
N ARG A 133 2.16 27.91 0.13
CA ARG A 133 3.54 28.11 -0.34
C ARG A 133 4.48 27.34 0.56
N GLN A 134 5.48 26.69 -0.02
CA GLN A 134 6.44 25.89 0.74
C GLN A 134 7.18 26.70 1.81
N GLU A 135 7.53 27.96 1.54
CA GLU A 135 8.23 28.82 2.51
C GLU A 135 7.31 29.25 3.66
N ALA A 136 6.01 29.34 3.43
CA ALA A 136 5.04 29.62 4.49
C ALA A 136 4.86 28.39 5.40
N LEU A 137 4.80 27.19 4.82
CA LEU A 137 4.77 25.94 5.59
C LEU A 137 6.04 25.78 6.45
N LEU A 138 7.22 25.97 5.85
CA LEU A 138 8.51 25.87 6.55
C LEU A 138 8.58 26.85 7.72
N ARG A 139 8.19 28.11 7.51
CA ARG A 139 8.15 29.12 8.59
C ARG A 139 7.17 28.74 9.70
N ALA A 140 5.99 28.25 9.34
CA ALA A 140 4.99 27.81 10.32
C ALA A 140 5.51 26.63 11.16
N LEU A 141 6.17 25.66 10.52
CA LEU A 141 6.81 24.54 11.21
C LEU A 141 7.91 25.01 12.15
N GLN A 142 8.82 25.88 11.68
CA GLN A 142 9.91 26.41 12.52
C GLN A 142 9.41 27.19 13.74
N GLN A 143 8.26 27.86 13.62
CA GLN A 143 7.68 28.64 14.71
C GLN A 143 6.91 27.79 15.73
N ARG A 144 6.27 26.69 15.30
CA ARG A 144 5.34 25.93 16.15
C ARG A 144 5.83 24.54 16.54
N VAL A 145 6.80 23.97 15.83
CA VAL A 145 7.34 22.65 16.15
C VAL A 145 8.48 22.80 17.16
N GLY A 146 8.20 22.47 18.42
CA GLY A 146 9.18 22.34 19.49
C GLY A 146 9.46 20.88 19.86
N GLN A 147 10.36 20.65 20.81
CA GLN A 147 10.75 19.30 21.26
C GLN A 147 9.58 18.47 21.84
N GLN A 148 8.51 19.11 22.31
CA GLN A 148 7.33 18.44 22.88
C GLN A 148 6.32 17.99 21.81
N VAL A 149 6.42 18.48 20.57
CA VAL A 149 5.50 18.09 19.50
C VAL A 149 5.83 16.69 19.04
N GLN A 150 4.89 15.77 19.23
CA GLN A 150 5.03 14.35 18.89
C GLN A 150 4.78 14.09 17.40
N MET A 151 3.91 14.88 16.77
CA MET A 151 3.52 14.69 15.36
C MET A 151 2.99 15.99 14.73
N VAL A 152 3.19 16.14 13.41
CA VAL A 152 2.50 17.13 12.59
C VAL A 152 1.77 16.42 11.46
N GLY A 153 0.45 16.53 11.42
CA GLY A 153 -0.38 16.07 10.30
C GLY A 153 -0.49 17.14 9.22
N LEU A 154 -0.15 16.80 7.97
CA LEU A 154 -0.31 17.70 6.82
C LEU A 154 -1.59 17.32 6.06
N THR A 155 -2.53 18.25 5.87
CA THR A 155 -3.76 17.97 5.09
C THR A 155 -3.57 18.08 3.58
N HIS A 156 -2.36 18.43 3.13
CA HIS A 156 -1.97 18.53 1.73
C HIS A 156 -0.67 17.74 1.54
N TRP A 157 -0.58 17.01 0.43
CA TRP A 157 0.68 16.41 0.02
C TRP A 157 1.49 17.49 -0.69
N VAL A 158 2.66 17.83 -0.13
CA VAL A 158 3.67 18.56 -0.88
C VAL A 158 4.24 17.57 -1.91
N GLU A 159 3.73 17.60 -3.14
CA GLU A 159 4.45 16.97 -4.24
C GLU A 159 5.83 17.63 -4.29
N SER A 160 6.84 16.88 -3.86
CA SER A 160 8.21 17.27 -4.11
C SER A 160 8.38 17.19 -5.62
N SER A 161 8.41 18.35 -6.27
CA SER A 161 8.84 18.48 -7.66
C SER A 161 10.25 17.93 -7.78
N VAL A 162 10.37 16.63 -8.04
CA VAL A 162 11.58 16.07 -8.62
C VAL A 162 11.51 16.45 -10.10
N THR A 163 11.98 17.66 -10.40
CA THR A 163 12.50 17.99 -11.72
C THR A 163 13.70 17.08 -12.00
N MET A 164 13.48 16.06 -12.82
CA MET A 164 14.45 15.58 -13.81
C MET A 164 13.71 15.25 -15.10
#